data_AF-A0A2V5Q9V7-F1
#
_entry.id   AF-A0A2V5Q9V7-F1
#
_cell.length_a   1.000
_cell.length_b   1.000
_cell.length_c   1.000
_cell.angle_alpha   90.00
_cell.angle_beta   90.00
_cell.angle_gamma   90.00
#
_symmetry.space_group_name_H-M   'P 1'
#
loop_
_entity.id
_entity.type
_entity.pdbx_description
1 polymer ?
#
loop_
_entity_poly.entity_id
_entity_poly.type
_entity_poly.pdbx_seq_one_letter_code
_entity_poly.pdbx_strand_id
1 'polypeptide(L)'
;MQLTLLKSKIHRATVTGASLDYEDSLAISADLAELVGLVPHEKILVGNLSNGQRFETYAIYGEPRRGLVELNGATAHRGKIGERITIMSFARCTLEEAAVHEPHIVVLNEKNEIVRYEGGDSESTNSSDAFPPAGAVEALAPVSACSPVSAVDTTAAAISCGFALPRGKSSEPSLNSIT
;
A
#
# COMPACT_ATOMS: atom_id res chain seq x y z
N MET A 1 18.27 19.49 -4.39
CA MET A 1 17.33 19.45 -3.23
C MET A 1 16.19 18.52 -3.61
N GLN A 2 15.65 17.74 -2.69
CA GLN A 2 14.44 16.94 -2.93
C GLN A 2 13.28 17.54 -2.13
N LEU A 3 12.10 17.62 -2.76
CA LEU A 3 10.84 18.00 -2.13
C LEU A 3 10.00 16.75 -1.84
N THR A 4 9.14 16.83 -0.85
CA THR A 4 8.09 15.81 -0.61
C THR A 4 6.75 16.45 -0.89
N LEU A 5 6.09 16.03 -1.96
CA LEU A 5 4.84 16.60 -2.45
C LEU A 5 3.68 15.62 -2.29
N LEU A 6 2.46 16.15 -2.18
CA LEU A 6 1.26 15.34 -2.18
C LEU A 6 1.15 14.63 -3.53
N LYS A 7 1.13 13.30 -3.54
CA LYS A 7 0.99 12.50 -4.76
C LYS A 7 -0.48 12.16 -5.01
N SER A 8 -1.12 11.57 -4.00
CA SER A 8 -2.49 11.08 -4.09
C SER A 8 -3.30 11.48 -2.86
N LYS A 9 -4.59 11.76 -3.04
CA LYS A 9 -5.50 12.12 -1.95
C LYS A 9 -6.90 11.55 -2.17
N ILE A 10 -7.36 10.73 -1.24
CA ILE A 10 -8.77 10.32 -1.12
C ILE A 10 -9.38 11.13 0.01
N HIS A 11 -10.23 12.09 -0.35
CA HIS A 11 -10.82 13.02 0.60
C HIS A 11 -12.24 12.60 1.00
N ARG A 12 -12.51 12.68 2.31
CA ARG A 12 -13.83 12.48 2.92
C ARG A 12 -14.42 11.07 2.76
N ALA A 13 -13.55 10.07 2.68
CA ALA A 13 -13.91 8.67 2.63
C ALA A 13 -14.54 8.23 3.97
N THR A 14 -15.66 7.54 3.91
CA THR A 14 -16.35 6.94 5.05
C THR A 14 -15.71 5.61 5.39
N VAL A 15 -15.35 5.39 6.65
CA VAL A 15 -14.87 4.09 7.15
C VAL A 15 -16.01 3.07 7.07
N THR A 16 -15.83 2.00 6.32
CA THR A 16 -16.84 0.93 6.14
C THR A 16 -16.63 -0.24 7.07
N GLY A 17 -15.41 -0.44 7.57
CA GLY A 17 -15.06 -1.55 8.46
C GLY A 17 -13.91 -1.20 9.40
N ALA A 18 -13.74 -2.01 10.43
CA ALA A 18 -12.55 -1.99 11.27
C ALA A 18 -12.29 -3.39 11.81
N SER A 19 -11.09 -3.92 11.58
CA SER A 19 -10.68 -5.27 11.99
C SER A 19 -9.45 -5.21 12.91
N LEU A 20 -9.65 -5.46 14.20
CA LEU A 20 -8.57 -5.37 15.20
C LEU A 20 -7.56 -6.53 15.08
N ASP A 21 -8.03 -7.70 14.65
CA ASP A 21 -7.21 -8.93 14.58
C ASP A 21 -6.39 -9.02 13.28
N TYR A 22 -6.45 -8.00 12.43
CA TYR A 22 -5.71 -7.93 11.17
C TYR A 22 -4.42 -7.10 11.29
N GLU A 23 -3.47 -7.33 10.39
CA GLU A 23 -2.16 -6.66 10.38
C GLU A 23 -2.28 -5.15 10.04
N ASP A 24 -1.59 -4.31 10.81
CA ASP A 24 -1.67 -2.83 10.85
C ASP A 24 -1.63 -2.13 9.48
N SER A 25 -2.80 -2.03 8.83
CA SER A 25 -2.95 -1.54 7.45
C SER A 25 -4.25 -0.76 7.27
N LEU A 26 -4.39 -0.12 6.11
CA LEU A 26 -5.67 0.41 5.65
C LEU A 26 -6.08 -0.29 4.36
N ALA A 27 -7.18 -1.04 4.38
CA ALA A 27 -7.73 -1.59 3.16
C ALA A 27 -8.57 -0.54 2.43
N ILE A 28 -8.29 -0.36 1.14
CA ILE A 28 -8.98 0.60 0.28
C ILE A 28 -9.51 -0.16 -0.94
N SER A 29 -10.74 0.14 -1.36
CA SER A 29 -11.33 -0.33 -2.62
C SER A 29 -10.31 -0.18 -3.76
N ALA A 30 -9.98 -1.28 -4.44
CA ALA A 30 -8.90 -1.27 -5.44
C ALA A 30 -9.12 -0.23 -6.55
N ASP A 31 -10.37 -0.05 -6.99
CA ASP A 31 -10.77 0.96 -7.97
C ASP A 31 -10.53 2.41 -7.49
N LEU A 32 -10.73 2.70 -6.20
CA LEU A 32 -10.42 4.02 -5.64
C LEU A 32 -8.92 4.24 -5.50
N ALA A 33 -8.18 3.21 -5.10
CA ALA A 33 -6.73 3.27 -4.94
C ALA A 33 -6.03 3.47 -6.30
N GLU A 34 -6.41 2.69 -7.30
CA GLU A 34 -5.93 2.79 -8.67
C GLU A 34 -6.28 4.14 -9.31
N LEU A 35 -7.51 4.63 -9.10
CA LEU A 35 -7.95 5.93 -9.61
C LEU A 35 -7.05 7.09 -9.17
N VAL A 36 -6.55 7.05 -7.93
CA VAL A 36 -5.63 8.09 -7.43
C VAL A 36 -4.16 7.71 -7.57
N GLY A 37 -3.83 6.60 -8.23
CA GLY A 37 -2.46 6.14 -8.44
C GLY A 37 -1.74 5.69 -7.16
N LEU A 38 -2.47 5.23 -6.14
CA LEU A 38 -1.85 4.51 -5.02
C LEU A 38 -1.31 3.17 -5.51
N VAL A 39 -0.28 2.66 -4.83
CA VAL A 39 0.31 1.35 -5.08
C VAL A 39 0.12 0.49 -3.81
N PRO A 40 -0.06 -0.84 -3.93
CA PRO A 40 -0.09 -1.71 -2.77
C PRO A 40 1.16 -1.56 -1.90
N HIS A 41 0.98 -1.51 -0.59
CA HIS A 41 2.02 -1.28 0.42
C HIS A 41 2.65 0.13 0.37
N GLU A 42 2.05 1.07 -0.35
CA GLU A 42 2.49 2.47 -0.33
C GLU A 42 2.20 3.11 1.04
N LYS A 43 3.19 3.87 1.54
CA LYS A 43 3.04 4.65 2.77
C LYS A 43 1.98 5.73 2.59
N ILE A 44 1.03 5.76 3.52
CA ILE A 44 -0.05 6.75 3.56
C ILE A 44 -0.09 7.47 4.91
N LEU A 45 -0.56 8.71 4.88
CA LEU A 45 -0.94 9.51 6.03
C LEU A 45 -2.46 9.65 6.04
N VAL A 46 -3.08 9.19 7.11
CA VAL A 46 -4.53 9.23 7.31
C VAL A 46 -4.87 10.30 8.34
N GLY A 47 -5.83 11.16 8.02
CA GLY A 47 -6.43 12.10 8.97
C GLY A 47 -7.91 11.79 9.15
N ASN A 48 -8.35 11.58 10.38
CA ASN A 48 -9.76 11.39 10.71
C ASN A 48 -10.41 12.73 11.04
N LEU A 49 -11.45 13.08 10.29
CA LEU A 49 -12.17 14.35 10.41
C LEU A 49 -12.98 14.42 11.71
N SER A 50 -13.45 13.30 12.21
CA SER A 50 -14.39 13.22 13.33
C SER A 50 -13.71 13.41 14.68
N ASN A 51 -12.47 12.91 14.82
CA ASN A 51 -11.73 12.92 16.09
C ASN A 51 -10.39 13.68 16.01
N GLY A 52 -10.00 14.20 14.84
CA GLY A 52 -8.77 14.96 14.62
C GLY A 52 -7.48 14.14 14.64
N GLN A 53 -7.55 12.81 14.80
CA GLN A 53 -6.38 11.97 14.83
C GLN A 53 -5.70 11.90 13.46
N ARG A 54 -4.37 11.84 13.48
CA ARG A 54 -3.53 11.67 12.30
C ARG A 54 -2.54 10.55 12.56
N PHE A 55 -2.42 9.63 11.62
CA PHE A 55 -1.53 8.48 11.75
C PHE A 55 -1.02 8.03 10.39
N GLU A 56 0.10 7.33 10.39
CA GLU A 56 0.71 6.76 9.20
C GLU A 56 0.57 5.24 9.21
N THR A 57 0.37 4.66 8.04
CA THR A 57 0.34 3.22 7.81
C THR A 57 0.62 2.96 6.32
N TYR A 58 0.33 1.78 5.81
CA TYR A 58 0.38 1.44 4.39
C TYR A 58 -1.00 1.04 3.87
N ALA A 59 -1.22 1.26 2.57
CA ALA A 59 -2.45 0.87 1.89
C ALA A 59 -2.37 -0.58 1.40
N ILE A 60 -3.47 -1.33 1.56
CA ILE A 60 -3.69 -2.60 0.87
C ILE A 60 -4.97 -2.52 0.04
N TYR A 61 -5.06 -3.34 -1.00
CA TYR A 61 -6.22 -3.34 -1.88
C TYR A 61 -7.29 -4.27 -1.33
N GLY A 62 -8.51 -3.76 -1.26
CA GLY A 62 -9.71 -4.51 -0.95
C GLY A 62 -10.57 -4.79 -2.18
N GLU A 63 -11.75 -5.35 -1.94
CA GLU A 63 -12.69 -5.67 -3.01
C GLU A 63 -13.07 -4.42 -3.83
N PRO A 64 -12.97 -4.47 -5.17
CA PRO A 64 -13.27 -3.33 -6.04
C PRO A 64 -14.78 -3.01 -6.04
N ARG A 65 -15.13 -1.77 -6.36
CA ARG A 65 -16.50 -1.26 -6.52
C ARG A 65 -17.37 -1.32 -5.26
N ARG A 66 -16.80 -1.62 -4.10
CA ARG A 66 -17.51 -1.60 -2.81
C ARG A 66 -17.38 -0.28 -2.07
N GLY A 67 -16.47 0.60 -2.50
CA GLY A 67 -16.10 1.77 -1.70
C GLY A 67 -15.53 1.35 -0.35
N LEU A 68 -14.87 0.19 -0.29
CA LEU A 68 -14.31 -0.36 0.94
C LEU A 68 -13.24 0.59 1.49
N VAL A 69 -13.34 0.89 2.78
CA VAL A 69 -12.33 1.61 3.56
C VAL A 69 -12.31 1.00 4.95
N GLU A 70 -11.33 0.14 5.20
CA GLU A 70 -11.24 -0.66 6.44
C GLU A 70 -9.99 -0.34 7.23
N LEU A 71 -10.17 0.02 8.51
CA LEU A 71 -9.08 0.26 9.46
C LEU A 71 -8.66 -1.06 10.12
N ASN A 72 -7.44 -1.51 9.86
CA ASN A 72 -6.95 -2.78 10.38
C ASN A 72 -5.90 -2.61 11.49
N GLY A 73 -5.90 -3.56 12.43
CA GLY A 73 -4.97 -3.63 13.55
C GLY A 73 -5.08 -2.42 14.48
N ALA A 74 -3.94 -1.86 14.88
CA ALA A 74 -3.83 -0.67 15.70
C ALA A 74 -4.52 0.56 15.07
N THR A 75 -4.72 0.59 13.74
CA THR A 75 -5.45 1.68 13.09
C THR A 75 -6.95 1.62 13.38
N ALA A 76 -7.51 0.47 13.77
CA ALA A 76 -8.90 0.31 14.19
C ALA A 76 -9.23 1.15 15.43
N HIS A 77 -8.24 1.47 16.28
CA HIS A 77 -8.42 2.39 17.40
C HIS A 77 -8.48 3.86 17.00
N ARG A 78 -8.15 4.19 15.75
CA ARG A 78 -8.01 5.55 15.24
C ARG A 78 -9.25 6.10 14.55
N GLY A 79 -10.28 5.28 14.39
CA GLY A 79 -11.56 5.68 13.85
C GLY A 79 -12.65 4.64 14.10
N LYS A 80 -13.88 5.01 13.77
CA LYS A 80 -15.05 4.13 13.86
C LYS A 80 -15.74 4.02 12.51
N ILE A 81 -16.46 2.92 12.32
CA ILE A 81 -17.33 2.75 11.14
C ILE A 81 -18.31 3.94 11.05
N GLY A 82 -18.44 4.50 9.86
CA GLY A 82 -19.25 5.69 9.57
C GLY A 82 -18.52 7.03 9.73
N GLU A 83 -17.32 7.05 10.33
CA GLU A 83 -16.51 8.28 10.42
C GLU A 83 -15.83 8.61 9.09
N ARG A 84 -15.52 9.90 8.90
CA ARG A 84 -14.88 10.38 7.67
C ARG A 84 -13.38 10.53 7.85
N ILE A 85 -12.61 9.96 6.93
CA ILE A 85 -11.15 10.06 6.89
C ILE A 85 -10.68 10.68 5.58
N THR A 86 -9.45 11.18 5.60
CA THR A 86 -8.71 11.63 4.42
C THR A 86 -7.41 10.88 4.35
N ILE A 87 -7.17 10.22 3.23
CA ILE A 87 -5.99 9.39 2.97
C ILE A 87 -5.11 10.17 2.01
N MET A 88 -3.81 10.29 2.33
CA MET A 88 -2.84 11.03 1.52
C MET A 88 -1.59 10.19 1.34
N SER A 89 -1.03 10.16 0.13
CA SER A 89 0.33 9.68 -0.10
C SER A 89 1.21 10.81 -0.62
N PHE A 90 2.52 10.64 -0.45
CA PHE A 90 3.51 11.65 -0.81
C PHE A 90 4.61 11.02 -1.65
N ALA A 91 5.07 11.77 -2.67
CA ALA A 91 6.21 11.40 -3.50
C ALA A 91 7.39 12.33 -3.19
N ARG A 92 8.61 11.81 -3.38
CA ARG A 92 9.81 12.64 -3.38
C ARG A 92 10.12 13.03 -4.81
N CYS A 93 10.31 14.32 -5.04
CA CYS A 93 10.51 14.89 -6.37
C CYS A 93 11.72 15.84 -6.36
N THR A 94 12.39 16.00 -7.49
CA THR A 94 13.34 17.10 -7.68
C THR A 94 12.60 18.44 -7.84
N LEU A 95 13.34 19.54 -7.91
CA LEU A 95 12.71 20.86 -8.14
C LEU A 95 12.07 20.96 -9.53
N GLU A 96 12.68 20.31 -10.51
CA GLU A 96 12.21 20.26 -11.90
C GLU A 96 10.92 19.45 -12.01
N GLU A 97 10.88 18.27 -11.39
CA GLU A 97 9.68 17.43 -11.32
C GLU A 97 8.55 18.13 -10.56
N ALA A 98 8.87 18.80 -9.45
CA ALA A 98 7.91 19.54 -8.64
C ALA A 98 7.21 20.68 -9.39
N ALA A 99 7.86 21.29 -10.39
CA ALA A 99 7.30 22.40 -11.14
C ALA A 99 6.11 22.01 -12.02
N VAL A 100 6.02 20.73 -12.39
CA VAL A 100 4.97 20.16 -13.24
C VAL A 100 4.14 19.10 -12.51
N HIS A 101 4.38 18.91 -11.21
CA HIS A 101 3.73 17.87 -10.41
C HIS A 101 2.29 18.26 -10.08
N GLU A 102 1.33 17.44 -10.52
CA GLU A 102 -0.09 17.59 -10.20
C GLU A 102 -0.59 16.38 -9.39
N PRO A 103 -1.17 16.57 -8.20
CA PRO A 103 -1.67 15.46 -7.38
C PRO A 103 -2.96 14.87 -7.95
N HIS A 104 -3.16 13.57 -7.75
CA HIS A 104 -4.46 12.93 -7.97
C HIS A 104 -5.32 13.05 -6.72
N ILE A 105 -6.42 13.79 -6.82
CA ILE A 105 -7.34 14.08 -5.72
C ILE A 105 -8.73 13.60 -6.09
N VAL A 106 -9.26 12.67 -5.31
CA VAL A 106 -10.67 12.26 -5.37
C VAL A 106 -11.41 12.73 -4.12
N VAL A 107 -12.64 13.20 -4.29
CA VAL A 107 -13.54 13.58 -3.19
C VAL A 107 -14.75 12.67 -3.21
N LEU A 108 -15.02 12.03 -2.07
CA LEU A 108 -16.10 11.07 -1.91
C LEU A 108 -17.29 11.64 -1.13
N ASN A 109 -18.48 11.12 -1.42
CA ASN A 109 -19.66 11.32 -0.60
C ASN A 109 -19.71 10.32 0.57
N GLU A 110 -20.83 10.31 1.32
CA GLU A 110 -20.99 9.45 2.49
C GLU A 110 -21.08 7.95 2.15
N LYS A 111 -21.45 7.61 0.91
CA LYS A 111 -21.52 6.24 0.39
C LYS A 111 -20.21 5.81 -0.29
N ASN A 112 -19.14 6.60 -0.16
CA ASN A 112 -17.88 6.42 -0.88
C ASN A 112 -18.00 6.48 -2.41
N GLU A 113 -19.04 7.13 -2.94
CA GLU A 113 -19.17 7.40 -4.37
C GLU A 113 -18.38 8.68 -4.71
N ILE A 114 -17.79 8.69 -5.91
CA ILE A 114 -16.97 9.81 -6.38
C ILE A 114 -17.87 11.01 -6.70
N VAL A 115 -17.58 12.13 -6.05
CA VAL A 115 -18.25 13.43 -6.29
C VAL A 115 -17.41 14.32 -7.19
N ARG A 116 -16.08 14.26 -7.01
CA ARG A 116 -15.13 15.07 -7.75
C ARG A 116 -13.82 14.33 -7.90
N TYR A 117 -13.20 14.48 -9.06
CA TYR A 117 -11.87 13.99 -9.34
C TYR A 117 -11.07 15.11 -10.01
N GLU A 118 -9.84 15.30 -9.55
CA GLU A 118 -8.84 16.23 -10.08
C GLU A 118 -7.56 15.40 -10.25
N GLY A 119 -7.01 15.24 -11.45
CA GLY A 119 -5.87 14.36 -11.70
C GLY A 119 -5.00 14.88 -12.84
N GLY A 120 -3.68 14.71 -12.68
CA GLY A 120 -2.62 15.42 -13.39
C GLY A 120 -2.27 14.97 -14.81
N ASP A 121 -3.08 14.12 -15.42
CA ASP A 121 -2.93 13.74 -16.83
C ASP A 121 -4.20 14.17 -17.55
N SER A 122 -4.10 15.20 -18.38
CA SER A 122 -5.19 15.67 -19.21
C SER A 122 -5.55 14.62 -20.28
N GLU A 123 -6.36 13.64 -19.91
CA GLU A 123 -7.31 13.02 -20.83
C GLU A 123 -8.68 13.06 -20.16
N SER A 124 -9.35 14.20 -20.36
CA SER A 124 -10.69 14.48 -19.85
C SER A 124 -11.73 13.59 -20.57
N THR A 125 -12.03 12.42 -20.04
CA THR A 125 -13.31 11.77 -20.34
C THR A 125 -14.37 12.37 -19.43
N ASN A 126 -14.97 13.46 -19.90
CA ASN A 126 -16.20 13.97 -19.33
C ASN A 126 -17.34 12.97 -19.58
N SER A 127 -18.05 12.67 -18.49
CA SER A 127 -19.44 12.20 -18.40
C SER A 127 -19.83 10.85 -19.02
N SER A 128 -20.44 10.05 -18.13
CA SER A 128 -21.41 8.97 -18.30
C SER A 128 -21.00 7.54 -18.64
N ASP A 129 -19.85 7.25 -19.25
CA ASP A 129 -19.55 5.85 -19.62
C ASP A 129 -18.07 5.49 -19.45
N ALA A 130 -17.83 4.46 -18.61
CA ALA A 130 -16.68 3.53 -18.57
C ALA A 130 -16.11 3.35 -17.16
N PHE A 131 -16.69 2.40 -16.41
CA PHE A 131 -15.85 1.52 -15.59
C PHE A 131 -15.03 0.67 -16.57
N PRO A 132 -13.68 0.64 -16.51
CA PRO A 132 -12.96 -0.38 -17.26
C PRO A 132 -13.39 -1.76 -16.72
N PRO A 133 -13.69 -2.74 -17.58
CA PRO A 133 -13.99 -4.09 -17.10
C PRO A 133 -12.75 -4.66 -16.40
N ALA A 134 -12.99 -5.31 -15.26
CA ALA A 134 -11.96 -6.04 -14.54
C ALA A 134 -11.37 -7.11 -15.47
N GLY A 135 -10.07 -6.97 -15.77
CA GLY A 135 -9.31 -7.98 -16.50
C GLY A 135 -8.61 -7.47 -17.75
N ALA A 136 -7.46 -6.82 -17.57
CA ALA A 136 -6.34 -6.84 -18.50
C ALA A 136 -5.10 -6.29 -17.77
N VAL A 137 -4.41 -7.15 -17.01
CA VAL A 137 -3.00 -6.90 -16.69
C VAL A 137 -2.22 -7.19 -17.97
N GLU A 138 -2.12 -6.20 -18.86
CA GLU A 138 -1.04 -6.19 -19.84
C GLU A 138 0.14 -5.46 -19.21
N ALA A 139 1.27 -6.16 -19.21
CA ALA A 139 2.54 -5.72 -18.67
C ALA A 139 2.99 -4.42 -19.36
N LEU A 140 2.89 -3.31 -18.64
CA LEU A 140 3.57 -2.07 -19.01
C LEU A 140 5.06 -2.17 -18.65
N ALA A 141 5.88 -1.80 -19.62
CA ALA A 141 7.33 -1.82 -19.68
C ALA A 141 8.01 -1.20 -18.44
N PRO A 142 9.27 -1.60 -18.14
CA PRO A 142 9.93 -1.21 -16.90
C PRO A 142 10.12 0.31 -16.83
N VAL A 143 9.56 0.89 -15.76
CA VAL A 143 9.94 2.22 -15.29
C VAL A 143 11.45 2.18 -15.05
N SER A 144 12.16 3.06 -15.74
CA SER A 144 13.62 3.16 -15.76
C SER A 144 14.20 3.03 -14.35
N ALA A 145 15.03 2.01 -14.17
CA ALA A 145 15.65 1.66 -12.90
C ALA A 145 16.41 2.87 -12.33
N CYS A 146 15.96 3.37 -11.18
CA CYS A 146 16.82 4.16 -10.32
C CYS A 146 17.95 3.23 -9.84
N SER A 147 19.18 3.51 -10.28
CA SER A 147 20.36 2.65 -10.09
C SER A 147 20.57 2.22 -8.63
N PRO A 148 21.00 0.97 -8.36
CA PRO A 148 21.43 0.59 -7.03
C PRO A 148 22.74 1.31 -6.67
N VAL A 149 22.76 1.83 -5.45
CA VAL A 149 23.92 2.45 -4.79
C VAL A 149 25.10 1.48 -4.83
N SER A 150 26.24 2.00 -5.29
CA SER A 150 27.53 1.32 -5.34
C SER A 150 27.93 0.74 -3.98
N ALA A 151 28.17 -0.57 -3.93
CA ALA A 151 28.87 -1.21 -2.83
C ALA A 151 30.30 -0.67 -2.75
N VAL A 152 30.69 -0.16 -1.58
CA VAL A 152 32.07 0.21 -1.29
C VAL A 152 32.78 -1.03 -0.77
N ASP A 153 33.91 -1.34 -1.40
CA ASP A 153 34.89 -2.36 -1.03
C ASP A 153 35.21 -2.37 0.47
N THR A 154 35.25 -3.56 1.07
CA THR A 154 36.21 -3.85 2.14
C THR A 154 36.65 -5.30 2.06
N THR A 155 37.89 -5.48 1.62
CA THR A 155 38.59 -6.75 1.46
C THR A 155 39.15 -7.26 2.80
N ALA A 156 39.09 -8.58 2.97
CA ALA A 156 39.95 -9.45 3.80
C ALA A 156 39.86 -9.40 5.35
N ALA A 157 39.37 -10.51 5.93
CA ALA A 157 40.20 -11.39 6.76
C ALA A 157 39.50 -12.77 6.95
N ALA A 158 40.19 -13.83 6.54
CA ALA A 158 39.79 -15.23 6.69
C ALA A 158 40.22 -15.78 8.05
N ILE A 159 39.35 -16.53 8.76
CA ILE A 159 39.77 -17.48 9.80
C ILE A 159 38.89 -18.75 9.74
N SER A 160 39.51 -19.79 9.18
CA SER A 160 39.48 -21.23 9.47
C SER A 160 38.16 -21.97 9.83
N CYS A 161 37.80 -22.88 8.92
CA CYS A 161 36.98 -24.08 9.15
C CYS A 161 37.53 -24.97 10.28
N GLY A 162 36.61 -25.54 11.06
CA GLY A 162 36.83 -26.71 11.93
C GLY A 162 35.86 -27.82 11.52
N PHE A 163 36.44 -28.93 11.07
CA PHE A 163 35.85 -30.12 10.45
C PHE A 163 35.41 -31.12 11.53
N ALA A 164 34.24 -31.77 11.40
CA ALA A 164 34.04 -33.19 11.72
C ALA A 164 32.57 -33.65 11.52
N LEU A 165 32.36 -34.54 10.54
CA LEU A 165 31.24 -35.50 10.47
C LEU A 165 31.52 -36.70 11.39
N PRO A 166 30.50 -37.47 11.76
CA PRO A 166 30.57 -38.87 11.33
C PRO A 166 29.26 -39.42 10.74
N ARG A 167 29.47 -40.38 9.83
CA ARG A 167 28.48 -41.28 9.22
C ARG A 167 27.94 -42.29 10.24
N GLY A 168 26.71 -42.75 10.07
CA GLY A 168 26.19 -43.97 10.72
C GLY A 168 24.83 -44.37 10.14
N LYS A 169 24.64 -45.66 9.85
CA LYS A 169 23.65 -46.26 8.95
C LYS A 169 22.29 -46.57 9.61
N SER A 170 21.30 -46.77 8.72
CA SER A 170 19.97 -47.39 8.84
C SER A 170 19.85 -48.68 9.66
N SER A 171 18.76 -48.84 10.42
CA SER A 171 17.89 -50.05 10.50
C SER A 171 16.80 -49.94 11.59
N GLU A 172 15.52 -50.01 11.22
CA GLU A 172 14.44 -50.62 12.05
C GLU A 172 14.57 -52.17 12.00
N PRO A 173 13.80 -53.04 12.71
CA PRO A 173 12.62 -52.84 13.58
C PRO A 173 12.60 -53.68 14.90
N SER A 174 11.48 -53.61 15.64
CA SER A 174 10.78 -54.70 16.39
C SER A 174 10.50 -54.50 17.90
N LEU A 175 9.18 -54.53 18.20
CA LEU A 175 8.46 -55.21 19.28
C LEU A 175 9.12 -55.38 20.67
N ASN A 176 8.48 -54.84 21.72
CA ASN A 176 7.80 -55.67 22.73
C ASN A 176 6.93 -54.84 23.69
N SER A 177 5.90 -55.54 24.18
CA SER A 177 4.88 -55.19 25.16
C SER A 177 5.42 -54.92 26.57
N ILE A 178 4.48 -54.71 27.52
CA ILE A 178 4.60 -54.45 28.98
C ILE A 178 4.32 -52.95 29.25
N THR A 179 3.21 -52.51 29.85
CA THR A 179 2.25 -53.09 30.82
C THR A 179 0.92 -52.36 30.67
#